data_AF-A0A941F156-F1
#
_entry.id   AF-A0A941F156-F1
#
_cell.length_a   1.000
_cell.length_b   1.000
_cell.length_c   1.000
_cell.angle_alpha   90.00
_cell.angle_beta   90.00
_cell.angle_gamma   90.00
#
_symmetry.space_group_name_H-M   'P 1'
#
loop_
_entity.id
_entity.type
_entity.pdbx_description
1 polymer ?
#
loop_
_entity_poly.entity_id
_entity_poly.type
_entity_poly.pdbx_seq_one_letter_code
_entity_poly.pdbx_strand_id
1 'polypeptide(L)'
;MAELDDVTDSLFTLLHGLVKGYTCHPDEAISGPALQLFKMIDKYGLEVKSKGYREEYPLLSSMITDSKTEPYAACITALTGCDVRFSQLETAVDNFNAKQHAYYGARDDQQELETASVIKKRLINLLFDDVTPYLYTMQKVNAALYGRLAQFTANRIAESNAVVRNRSSKVLADQ
;
A
#
# COMPACT_ATOMS: atom_id res chain seq x y z
N MET A 1 9.92 0.57 -1.88
CA MET A 1 9.68 1.80 -1.11
C MET A 1 11.02 2.32 -0.66
N ALA A 2 11.78 1.55 0.13
CA ALA A 2 13.18 1.85 0.48
C ALA A 2 14.06 2.35 -0.69
N GLU A 3 14.11 1.66 -1.83
CA GLU A 3 14.94 2.13 -2.96
C GLU A 3 14.52 3.50 -3.54
N LEU A 4 13.21 3.82 -3.54
CA LEU A 4 12.74 5.13 -4.00
C LEU A 4 13.01 6.21 -2.95
N ASP A 5 12.98 5.81 -1.69
CA ASP A 5 13.32 6.62 -0.54
C ASP A 5 14.78 7.04 -0.57
N ASP A 6 15.69 6.06 -0.72
CA ASP A 6 17.13 6.30 -0.85
C ASP A 6 17.46 7.27 -2.01
N VAL A 7 16.74 7.14 -3.13
CA VAL A 7 16.87 8.05 -4.27
C VAL A 7 16.38 9.45 -3.93
N THR A 8 15.22 9.58 -3.28
CA THR A 8 14.66 10.87 -2.87
C THR A 8 15.57 11.58 -1.87
N ASP A 9 16.06 10.84 -0.87
CA ASP A 9 17.04 11.31 0.12
C ASP A 9 18.33 11.80 -0.51
N SER A 10 18.84 11.05 -1.48
CA SER A 10 20.04 11.42 -2.22
C SER A 10 19.82 12.72 -2.99
N LEU A 11 18.72 12.82 -3.73
CA LEU A 11 18.36 14.00 -4.51
C LEU A 11 18.16 15.24 -3.63
N PHE A 12 17.49 15.09 -2.48
CA PHE A 12 17.31 16.17 -1.52
C PHE A 12 18.66 16.63 -0.94
N THR A 13 19.55 15.69 -0.61
CA THR A 13 20.90 15.99 -0.12
C THR A 13 21.73 16.74 -1.17
N LEU A 14 21.65 16.32 -2.43
CA LEU A 14 22.34 16.96 -3.54
C LEU A 14 21.81 18.37 -3.82
N LEU A 15 20.49 18.57 -3.79
CA LEU A 15 19.86 19.88 -3.91
C LEU A 15 20.33 20.81 -2.80
N HIS A 16 20.24 20.35 -1.55
CA HIS A 16 20.70 21.12 -0.39
C HIS A 16 22.19 21.48 -0.51
N GLY A 17 23.04 20.53 -0.91
CA GLY A 17 24.47 20.75 -1.12
C GLY A 17 24.77 21.76 -2.23
N LEU A 18 24.05 21.70 -3.35
CA LEU A 18 24.19 22.63 -4.47
C LEU A 18 23.83 24.06 -4.04
N VAL A 19 22.66 24.24 -3.43
CA VAL A 19 22.20 25.57 -2.98
C VAL A 19 23.14 26.12 -1.91
N LYS A 20 23.58 25.29 -0.96
CA LYS A 20 24.60 25.67 0.02
C LYS A 20 25.91 26.11 -0.65
N GLY A 21 26.36 25.39 -1.68
CA GLY A 21 27.55 25.77 -2.45
C GLY A 21 27.44 27.17 -3.07
N TYR A 22 26.27 27.50 -3.65
CA TYR A 22 26.03 28.83 -4.21
C TYR A 22 26.04 29.96 -3.17
N THR A 23 25.75 29.68 -1.90
CA THR A 23 25.85 30.71 -0.84
C THR A 23 27.28 31.22 -0.62
N CYS A 24 28.29 30.43 -0.98
CA CYS A 24 29.70 30.81 -0.90
C CYS A 24 30.24 31.44 -2.19
N HIS A 25 29.39 31.68 -3.20
CA HIS A 25 29.82 32.23 -4.48
C HIS A 25 30.29 33.70 -4.31
N PRO A 26 31.40 34.11 -4.95
CA PRO A 26 31.94 35.46 -4.81
C PRO A 26 31.05 36.57 -5.43
N ASP A 27 30.20 36.20 -6.37
CA ASP A 27 29.22 37.11 -6.99
C ASP A 27 27.93 37.19 -6.15
N GLU A 28 27.56 38.41 -5.75
CA GLU A 28 26.35 38.73 -4.97
C GLU A 28 25.06 38.42 -5.75
N ALA A 29 25.10 38.52 -7.08
CA ALA A 29 23.96 38.17 -7.94
C ALA A 29 23.62 36.67 -7.86
N ILE A 30 24.56 35.83 -7.42
CA ILE A 30 24.38 34.39 -7.24
C ILE A 30 24.22 34.05 -5.76
N SER A 31 25.07 34.59 -4.87
CA SER A 31 25.02 34.25 -3.44
C SER A 31 23.78 34.81 -2.73
N GLY A 32 23.25 35.97 -3.16
CA GLY A 32 22.02 36.55 -2.63
C GLY A 32 20.79 35.65 -2.83
N PRO A 33 20.42 35.30 -4.08
CA PRO A 33 19.34 34.35 -4.36
C PRO A 33 19.57 32.98 -3.73
N ALA A 34 20.81 32.49 -3.69
CA ALA A 34 21.16 31.24 -3.05
C ALA A 34 20.91 31.25 -1.54
N LEU A 35 21.24 32.34 -0.84
CA LEU A 35 20.99 32.47 0.59
C LEU A 35 19.48 32.43 0.89
N GLN A 36 18.68 33.09 0.04
CA GLN A 36 17.24 33.11 0.18
C GLN A 36 16.62 31.73 -0.05
N LEU A 37 17.06 31.03 -1.10
CA LEU A 37 16.64 29.67 -1.39
C LEU A 37 17.11 28.68 -0.31
N PHE A 38 18.33 28.85 0.19
CA PHE A 38 18.88 28.02 1.26
C PHE A 38 18.04 28.12 2.52
N LYS A 39 17.66 29.33 2.95
CA LYS A 39 16.78 29.54 4.10
C LYS A 39 15.42 28.87 3.94
N MET A 40 14.86 28.86 2.73
CA MET A 40 13.61 28.16 2.44
C MET A 40 13.77 26.64 2.62
N ILE A 41 14.84 26.05 2.06
CA ILE A 41 15.11 24.62 2.21
C ILE A 41 15.40 24.26 3.67
N ASP A 42 16.17 25.10 4.38
CA ASP A 42 16.58 24.88 5.77
C ASP A 42 15.41 24.98 6.77
N LYS A 43 14.33 25.70 6.43
CA LYS A 43 13.05 25.69 7.19
C LYS A 43 12.50 24.27 7.36
N TYR A 44 12.70 23.42 6.35
CA TYR A 44 12.31 22.01 6.39
C TYR A 44 13.40 21.18 7.06
N GLY A 45 14.67 21.45 6.74
CA GLY A 45 15.84 20.85 7.39
C GLY A 45 16.21 19.46 6.85
N LEU A 46 17.49 19.09 6.95
CA LEU A 46 17.99 17.79 6.50
C LEU A 46 17.45 16.60 7.33
N GLU A 47 16.92 16.88 8.51
CA GLU A 47 16.28 15.89 9.39
C GLU A 47 15.00 15.30 8.80
N VAL A 48 14.41 15.93 7.78
CA VAL A 48 13.21 15.43 7.07
C VAL A 48 13.41 14.00 6.57
N LYS A 49 14.60 13.67 6.09
CA LYS A 49 15.01 12.33 5.62
C LYS A 49 15.02 11.24 6.70
N SER A 50 15.08 11.65 7.98
CA SER A 50 15.06 10.72 9.11
C SER A 50 13.65 10.43 9.63
N LYS A 51 12.64 11.12 9.08
CA LYS A 51 11.24 10.96 9.47
C LYS A 51 10.65 9.72 8.80
N GLY A 52 9.51 9.25 9.32
CA GLY A 52 8.75 8.22 8.64
C GLY A 52 8.09 8.76 7.37
N TYR A 53 7.81 7.89 6.41
CA TYR A 53 7.21 8.24 5.10
C TYR A 53 5.95 9.12 5.17
N ARG A 54 5.14 8.95 6.22
CA ARG A 54 3.92 9.73 6.45
C ARG A 54 4.18 11.19 6.80
N GLU A 55 5.36 11.52 7.29
CA GLU A 55 5.76 12.89 7.63
C GLU A 55 6.70 13.47 6.58
N GLU A 56 7.64 12.66 6.09
CA GLU A 56 8.67 13.09 5.14
C GLU A 56 8.08 13.59 3.81
N TYR A 57 7.32 12.76 3.11
CA TYR A 57 6.84 13.06 1.77
C TYR A 57 5.84 14.24 1.71
N PRO A 58 4.96 14.44 2.70
CA PRO A 58 4.19 15.68 2.80
C PRO A 58 5.06 16.93 3.02
N LEU A 59 6.12 16.83 3.81
CA LEU A 59 7.05 17.96 4.02
C LEU A 59 7.83 18.27 2.75
N LEU A 60 8.33 17.26 2.03
CA LEU A 60 9.01 17.43 0.75
C LEU A 60 8.06 18.00 -0.32
N SER A 61 6.82 17.51 -0.40
CA SER A 61 5.79 18.07 -1.31
C SER A 61 5.50 19.55 -0.99
N SER A 62 5.44 19.90 0.30
CA SER A 62 5.23 21.28 0.74
C SER A 62 6.42 22.17 0.38
N MET A 63 7.66 21.69 0.56
CA MET A 63 8.87 22.40 0.17
C MET A 63 8.92 22.65 -1.34
N ILE A 64 8.58 21.64 -2.15
CA ILE A 64 8.53 21.78 -3.61
C ILE A 64 7.45 22.79 -4.01
N THR A 65 6.31 22.80 -3.32
CA THR A 65 5.25 23.79 -3.55
C THR A 65 5.71 25.20 -3.20
N ASP A 66 6.34 25.38 -2.03
CA ASP A 66 6.93 26.66 -1.61
C ASP A 66 7.96 27.17 -2.64
N SER A 67 8.77 26.26 -3.21
CA SER A 67 9.78 26.59 -4.22
C SER A 67 9.22 27.26 -5.48
N LYS A 68 7.94 27.00 -5.80
CA LYS A 68 7.24 27.56 -6.96
C LYS A 68 6.65 28.94 -6.69
N THR A 69 6.71 29.43 -5.45
CA THR A 69 6.19 30.75 -5.07
C THR A 69 7.27 31.82 -5.20
N GLU A 70 6.85 33.07 -5.45
CA GLU A 70 7.76 34.21 -5.34
C GLU A 70 8.11 34.46 -3.87
N PRO A 71 9.37 34.79 -3.54
CA PRO A 71 10.49 35.12 -4.44
C PRO A 71 11.37 33.91 -4.87
N TYR A 72 11.01 32.69 -4.48
CA TYR A 72 11.85 31.50 -4.66
C TYR A 72 11.93 31.01 -6.10
N ALA A 73 10.84 31.11 -6.87
CA ALA A 73 10.82 30.75 -8.29
C ALA A 73 11.83 31.58 -9.11
N ALA A 74 11.91 32.89 -8.84
CA ALA A 74 12.92 33.76 -9.43
C ALA A 74 14.34 33.37 -9.02
N CYS A 75 14.56 33.01 -7.75
CA CYS A 75 15.86 32.54 -7.26
C CYS A 75 16.31 31.24 -7.94
N ILE A 76 15.40 30.28 -8.16
CA ILE A 76 15.70 29.02 -8.84
C ILE A 76 16.10 29.27 -10.30
N THR A 77 15.43 30.22 -10.97
CA THR A 77 15.74 30.58 -12.36
C THR A 77 17.12 31.25 -12.47
N ALA A 78 17.52 32.01 -11.45
CA ALA A 78 18.82 32.69 -11.40
C ALA A 78 20.00 31.73 -11.16
N LEU A 79 19.76 30.57 -10.53
CA LEU A 79 20.79 29.61 -10.14
C LEU A 79 20.85 28.43 -11.11
N THR A 80 21.95 28.32 -11.84
CA THR A 80 22.12 27.28 -12.87
C THR A 80 21.96 25.87 -12.28
N GLY A 81 21.07 25.07 -12.86
CA GLY A 81 20.89 23.66 -12.49
C GLY A 81 20.05 23.44 -11.22
N CYS A 82 19.60 24.49 -10.53
CA CYS A 82 18.63 24.35 -9.44
C CYS A 82 17.27 23.89 -9.96
N ASP A 83 16.85 24.40 -11.12
CA ASP A 83 15.63 23.98 -11.85
C ASP A 83 15.60 22.46 -12.11
N VAL A 84 16.70 21.91 -12.64
CA VAL A 84 16.84 20.49 -12.92
C VAL A 84 16.78 19.67 -11.63
N ARG A 85 17.44 20.13 -10.55
CA ARG A 85 17.44 19.43 -9.26
C ARG A 85 16.07 19.43 -8.59
N PHE A 86 15.33 20.54 -8.63
CA PHE A 86 13.95 20.58 -8.13
C PHE A 86 13.04 19.66 -8.94
N SER A 87 13.15 19.64 -10.27
CA SER A 87 12.37 18.74 -11.12
C SER A 87 12.67 17.25 -10.87
N GLN A 88 13.95 16.91 -10.65
CA GLN A 88 14.36 15.55 -10.27
C GLN A 88 13.76 15.14 -8.91
N LEU A 89 13.80 16.04 -7.92
CA LEU A 89 13.24 15.78 -6.61
C LEU A 89 11.72 15.63 -6.65
N GLU A 90 11.02 16.49 -7.41
CA GLU A 90 9.58 16.39 -7.64
C GLU A 90 9.20 15.06 -8.27
N THR A 91 9.91 14.65 -9.30
CA THR A 91 9.69 13.34 -9.94
C THR A 91 9.90 12.17 -8.96
N ALA A 92 10.90 12.26 -8.08
CA ALA A 92 11.16 11.21 -7.09
C ALA A 92 10.04 11.12 -6.04
N VAL A 93 9.58 12.26 -5.52
CA VAL A 93 8.44 12.36 -4.59
C VAL A 93 7.17 11.83 -5.22
N ASP A 94 6.88 12.19 -6.47
CA ASP A 94 5.70 11.72 -7.20
C ASP A 94 5.72 10.21 -7.43
N ASN A 95 6.88 9.66 -7.81
CA ASN A 95 7.05 8.21 -8.00
C ASN A 95 6.84 7.44 -6.70
N PHE A 96 7.32 7.96 -5.58
CA PHE A 96 7.08 7.34 -4.28
C PHE A 96 5.61 7.38 -3.91
N ASN A 97 4.96 8.54 -4.01
CA ASN A 97 3.54 8.71 -3.71
C ASN A 97 2.69 7.79 -4.59
N ALA A 98 2.98 7.70 -5.89
CA ALA A 98 2.28 6.79 -6.80
C ALA A 98 2.42 5.32 -6.37
N LYS A 99 3.62 4.89 -5.98
CA LYS A 99 3.85 3.52 -5.48
C LYS A 99 3.16 3.27 -4.14
N GLN A 100 3.13 4.28 -3.27
CA GLN A 100 2.44 4.20 -1.98
C GLN A 100 0.93 4.09 -2.16
N HIS A 101 0.33 4.90 -3.05
CA HIS A 101 -1.08 4.82 -3.40
C HIS A 101 -1.43 3.48 -4.02
N ALA A 102 -0.62 2.96 -4.95
CA ALA A 102 -0.83 1.64 -5.53
C ALA A 102 -0.77 0.51 -4.48
N TYR A 103 0.16 0.61 -3.52
CA TYR A 103 0.28 -0.35 -2.43
C TYR A 103 -0.96 -0.35 -1.51
N TYR A 104 -1.47 0.82 -1.16
CA TYR A 104 -2.68 0.90 -0.33
C TYR A 104 -3.94 0.51 -1.11
N GLY A 105 -4.09 0.96 -2.36
CA GLY A 105 -5.20 0.54 -3.22
C GLY A 105 -5.27 -0.98 -3.41
N ALA A 106 -4.14 -1.63 -3.68
CA ALA A 106 -4.10 -3.09 -3.79
C ALA A 106 -4.44 -3.82 -2.47
N ARG A 107 -4.19 -3.19 -1.31
CA ARG A 107 -4.58 -3.73 0.00
C ARG A 107 -6.07 -3.55 0.27
N ASP A 108 -6.64 -2.43 -0.17
CA ASP A 108 -8.07 -2.17 -0.07
C ASP A 108 -8.84 -3.14 -0.98
N ASP A 109 -8.39 -3.36 -2.22
CA ASP A 109 -8.94 -4.37 -3.13
C ASP A 109 -8.85 -5.79 -2.54
N GLN A 110 -7.75 -6.12 -1.84
CA GLN A 110 -7.61 -7.39 -1.12
C GLN A 110 -8.53 -7.51 0.10
N GLN A 111 -8.88 -6.40 0.75
CA GLN A 111 -9.87 -6.39 1.82
C GLN A 111 -11.31 -6.53 1.29
N GLU A 112 -11.59 -6.04 0.08
CA GLU A 112 -12.88 -6.21 -0.59
C GLU A 112 -13.13 -7.65 -1.08
N LEU A 113 -12.07 -8.42 -1.35
CA LEU A 113 -12.21 -9.85 -1.66
C LEU A 113 -12.74 -10.61 -0.44
N GLU A 114 -13.88 -11.29 -0.61
CA GLU A 114 -14.43 -12.17 0.43
C GLU A 114 -13.35 -13.12 0.94
N THR A 115 -13.05 -13.04 2.23
CA THR A 115 -12.07 -13.94 2.83
C THR A 115 -12.47 -15.39 2.59
N ALA A 116 -11.49 -16.29 2.44
CA ALA A 116 -11.74 -17.72 2.27
C ALA A 116 -12.65 -18.30 3.37
N SER A 117 -12.65 -17.71 4.58
CA SER A 117 -13.54 -18.06 5.68
C SER A 117 -15.01 -17.72 5.38
N VAL A 118 -15.28 -16.56 4.80
CA VAL A 118 -16.63 -16.13 4.38
C VAL A 118 -17.13 -17.01 3.23
N ILE A 119 -16.30 -17.24 2.21
CA ILE A 119 -16.62 -18.13 1.07
C ILE A 119 -16.94 -19.55 1.59
N LYS A 120 -16.11 -20.08 2.49
CA LYS A 120 -16.33 -21.40 3.11
C LYS A 120 -17.68 -21.47 3.83
N LYS A 121 -18.03 -20.47 4.63
CA LYS A 121 -19.33 -20.43 5.33
C LYS A 121 -20.50 -20.41 4.35
N ARG A 122 -20.43 -19.57 3.31
CA ARG A 122 -21.49 -19.49 2.30
C ARG A 122 -21.67 -20.82 1.55
N LEU A 123 -20.56 -21.46 1.20
CA LEU A 123 -20.59 -22.77 0.53
C LEU A 123 -21.19 -23.86 1.43
N ILE A 124 -20.85 -23.87 2.71
CA ILE A 124 -21.43 -24.81 3.69
C ILE A 124 -22.95 -24.59 3.77
N ASN A 125 -23.41 -23.35 3.92
CA ASN A 125 -24.83 -23.06 4.00
C ASN A 125 -25.57 -23.51 2.73
N LEU A 126 -25.05 -23.17 1.54
CA LEU A 126 -25.65 -23.61 0.27
C LEU A 126 -25.76 -25.14 0.18
N LEU A 127 -24.71 -25.86 0.57
CA LEU A 127 -24.70 -27.32 0.50
C LEU A 127 -25.66 -27.97 1.51
N PHE A 128 -25.71 -27.48 2.74
CA PHE A 128 -26.47 -28.11 3.82
C PHE A 128 -27.91 -27.59 3.97
N ASP A 129 -28.17 -26.34 3.62
CA ASP A 129 -29.49 -25.72 3.78
C ASP A 129 -30.32 -25.82 2.48
N ASP A 130 -29.68 -25.82 1.30
CA ASP A 130 -30.41 -25.87 0.02
C ASP A 130 -30.24 -27.22 -0.69
N VAL A 131 -29.00 -27.60 -1.03
CA VAL A 131 -28.74 -28.75 -1.91
C VAL A 131 -29.11 -30.07 -1.24
N THR A 132 -28.68 -30.28 0.02
CA THR A 132 -28.94 -31.53 0.74
C THR A 132 -30.43 -31.74 1.02
N PRO A 133 -31.18 -30.74 1.51
CA PRO A 133 -32.63 -30.86 1.71
C PRO A 133 -33.39 -31.08 0.41
N TYR A 134 -32.99 -30.41 -0.68
CA TYR A 134 -33.57 -30.63 -2.00
C TYR A 134 -33.36 -32.07 -2.50
N LEU A 135 -32.14 -32.62 -2.34
CA LEU A 135 -31.86 -34.01 -2.73
C LEU A 135 -32.69 -35.00 -1.91
N TYR A 136 -32.87 -34.75 -0.60
CA TYR A 136 -33.72 -35.60 0.23
C TYR A 136 -35.21 -35.51 -0.11
N THR A 137 -35.72 -34.32 -0.47
CA THR A 137 -37.11 -34.19 -0.92
C THR A 137 -37.31 -34.85 -2.28
N MET A 138 -36.42 -34.63 -3.23
CA MET A 138 -36.50 -35.23 -4.56
C MET A 138 -36.31 -36.75 -4.55
N GLN A 139 -35.53 -37.29 -3.62
CA GLN A 139 -35.47 -38.73 -3.40
C GLN A 139 -36.84 -39.32 -3.01
N LYS A 140 -37.63 -38.61 -2.22
CA LYS A 140 -38.98 -39.06 -1.82
C LYS A 140 -39.99 -38.94 -2.97
N VAL A 141 -39.83 -37.95 -3.85
CA VAL A 141 -40.70 -37.71 -5.00
C VAL A 141 -40.40 -38.67 -6.16
N ASN A 142 -39.12 -38.87 -6.47
CA ASN A 142 -38.67 -39.74 -7.56
C ASN A 142 -37.36 -40.46 -7.19
N ALA A 143 -37.52 -41.56 -6.44
CA ALA A 143 -36.40 -42.37 -5.98
C ALA A 143 -35.58 -42.99 -7.12
N ALA A 144 -36.22 -43.30 -8.26
CA ALA A 144 -35.56 -43.89 -9.42
C ALA A 144 -34.51 -42.93 -10.03
N LEU A 145 -34.80 -41.63 -10.05
CA LEU A 145 -33.90 -40.62 -10.62
C LEU A 145 -32.89 -40.07 -9.59
N TYR A 146 -33.33 -39.82 -8.36
CA TYR A 146 -32.52 -39.10 -7.36
C TYR A 146 -31.91 -39.97 -6.27
N GLY A 147 -32.35 -41.23 -6.12
CA GLY A 147 -31.97 -42.09 -4.99
C GLY A 147 -30.47 -42.35 -4.89
N ARG A 148 -29.80 -42.64 -6.01
CA ARG A 148 -28.35 -42.89 -6.03
C ARG A 148 -27.54 -41.67 -5.61
N LEU A 149 -27.93 -40.48 -6.08
CA LEU A 149 -27.25 -39.23 -5.77
C LEU A 149 -27.47 -38.84 -4.31
N ALA A 150 -28.69 -38.91 -3.80
CA ALA A 150 -29.01 -38.60 -2.42
C ALA A 150 -28.25 -39.52 -1.44
N GLN A 151 -28.19 -40.82 -1.74
CA GLN A 151 -27.48 -41.78 -0.90
C GLN A 151 -25.95 -41.61 -0.93
N PHE A 152 -25.40 -41.26 -2.11
CA PHE A 152 -23.98 -40.92 -2.21
C PHE A 152 -23.63 -39.69 -1.36
N THR A 153 -24.44 -38.63 -1.43
CA THR A 153 -24.25 -37.42 -0.63
C THR A 153 -24.36 -37.70 0.87
N ALA A 154 -25.37 -38.48 1.29
CA ALA A 154 -25.55 -38.87 2.68
C ALA A 154 -24.34 -39.65 3.24
N ASN A 155 -23.80 -40.59 2.47
CA ASN A 155 -22.61 -41.36 2.85
C ASN A 155 -21.38 -40.46 3.01
N ARG A 156 -21.16 -39.52 2.08
CA ARG A 156 -20.04 -38.56 2.16
C ARG A 156 -20.15 -37.65 3.40
N ILE A 157 -21.36 -37.19 3.72
CA ILE A 157 -21.61 -36.40 4.94
C ILE A 157 -21.31 -37.25 6.19
N ALA A 158 -21.76 -38.51 6.23
CA ALA A 158 -21.54 -39.41 7.36
C ALA A 158 -20.04 -39.73 7.56
N GLU A 159 -19.31 -40.03 6.48
CA GLU A 159 -17.86 -40.24 6.50
C GLU A 159 -17.13 -39.00 7.05
N SER A 160 -17.48 -37.80 6.57
CA SER A 160 -16.90 -36.55 7.04
C SER A 160 -17.17 -36.30 8.53
N ASN A 161 -18.42 -36.51 8.98
CA ASN A 161 -18.80 -36.37 10.38
C ASN A 161 -18.10 -37.39 11.29
N ALA A 162 -17.87 -38.62 10.81
CA ALA A 162 -17.14 -39.64 11.55
C ALA A 162 -15.67 -39.23 11.76
N VAL A 163 -15.02 -38.65 10.75
CA VAL A 163 -13.65 -38.11 10.87
C VAL A 163 -13.58 -36.99 11.92
N VAL A 164 -14.53 -36.06 11.91
CA VAL A 164 -14.60 -34.96 12.90
C VAL A 164 -14.80 -35.53 14.31
N ARG A 165 -15.75 -36.45 14.49
CA ARG A 165 -16.05 -37.07 15.80
C ARG A 165 -14.85 -37.83 16.37
N ASN A 166 -14.10 -38.54 15.51
CA ASN A 166 -12.89 -39.26 15.90
C ASN A 166 -11.72 -38.34 16.28
N ARG A 167 -11.69 -37.10 15.75
CA ARG A 167 -10.70 -36.10 16.17
C ARG A 167 -11.04 -35.51 17.54
N SER A 168 -12.33 -35.20 17.79
CA SER A 168 -12.76 -34.68 19.09
C SER A 168 -12.62 -35.68 20.23
N SER A 169 -12.84 -36.99 19.97
CA SER A 169 -12.68 -38.03 20.99
C SER A 169 -11.22 -38.29 21.36
N LYS A 170 -10.28 -38.11 20.42
CA LYS A 170 -8.84 -38.17 20.71
C LYS A 170 -8.37 -37.02 21.60
N VAL A 171 -8.84 -35.79 21.32
CA VAL A 171 -8.48 -34.60 22.13
C VAL A 171 -8.99 -34.73 23.58
N LEU A 172 -10.11 -35.41 23.81
CA LEU A 172 -10.66 -35.67 25.16
C LEU A 172 -9.99 -36.83 25.89
N ALA A 173 -9.27 -37.72 25.19
CA ALA A 173 -8.56 -38.85 25.81
C ALA A 173 -7.12 -38.49 26.24
N ASP A 174 -6.58 -37.40 25.68
CA ASP A 174 -5.25 -36.85 25.99
C ASP A 174 -5.30 -35.67 26.99
N GLN A 175 -6.45 -35.43 27.63
CA GLN A 175 -6.67 -34.50 28.76
C GLN A 175 -6.95 -35.27 30.04
#